data_AF-A0A3D1A635-F1
#
_entry.id   AF-A0A3D1A635-F1
#
_cell.length_a   1.000
_cell.length_b   1.000
_cell.length_c   1.000
_cell.angle_alpha   90.00
_cell.angle_beta   90.00
_cell.angle_gamma   90.00
#
_symmetry.space_group_name_H-M   'P 1'
#
loop_
_entity.id
_entity.type
_entity.pdbx_description
1 polymer ?
#
loop_
_entity_poly.entity_id
_entity_poly.type
_entity_poly.pdbx_seq_one_letter_code
_entity_poly.pdbx_strand_id
1 'polypeptide(L)'
;METKTFEIYAPVRNTINKALGVVVKITGENITVQPQTGDRMTFRAQYLAPATEAEAAALQPLITRLKLDEENRERAKVIKTDPALIREEFEKFVKHIAARYPKSAETFRDFWAELMAAAGDAPGQTWEMKPNTAKNPGPVLKIYNHATQKWVYCLSLLAGWGLRMEIKKEFLPPGMENLFPIDHAMFGAGRAVELVYRDFTPEKRKPYADCVREIYAKAVPPPAPENP
;
A
#
# COMPACT_ATOMS: atom_id res chain seq x y z
N MET A 1 -44.71 2.91 -6.35
CA MET A 1 -43.73 3.91 -5.88
C MET A 1 -42.47 3.72 -6.72
N GLU A 2 -42.10 4.71 -7.51
CA GLU A 2 -40.88 4.67 -8.31
C GLU A 2 -39.67 4.61 -7.38
N THR A 3 -38.91 3.52 -7.45
CA THR A 3 -37.57 3.44 -6.86
C THR A 3 -36.72 4.53 -7.47
N LYS A 4 -36.46 5.61 -6.72
CA LYS A 4 -35.45 6.60 -7.10
C LYS A 4 -34.10 5.89 -7.15
N THR A 5 -33.63 5.63 -8.36
CA THR A 5 -32.34 4.99 -8.60
C THR A 5 -31.25 6.02 -8.28
N PHE A 6 -30.50 5.78 -7.21
CA PHE A 6 -29.27 6.53 -6.94
C PHE A 6 -28.15 5.96 -7.81
N GLU A 7 -27.23 6.81 -8.27
CA GLU A 7 -26.02 6.40 -8.99
C GLU A 7 -24.77 6.80 -8.20
N ILE A 8 -23.67 6.08 -8.41
CA ILE A 8 -22.39 6.47 -7.80
C ILE A 8 -21.99 7.85 -8.35
N TYR A 9 -21.54 8.72 -7.45
CA TYR A 9 -21.26 10.13 -7.66
C TYR A 9 -22.48 11.04 -7.83
N ALA A 10 -23.71 10.52 -7.69
CA ALA A 10 -24.89 11.37 -7.66
C ALA A 10 -24.86 12.30 -6.43
N PRO A 11 -25.12 13.61 -6.60
CA PRO A 11 -25.27 14.53 -5.49
C PRO A 11 -26.64 14.31 -4.82
N VAL A 12 -26.63 14.14 -3.50
CA VAL A 12 -27.83 13.84 -2.72
C VAL A 12 -27.93 14.75 -1.51
N ARG A 13 -29.17 14.92 -1.05
CA ARG A 13 -29.51 15.61 0.17
C ARG A 13 -30.27 14.68 1.11
N ASN A 14 -29.90 14.69 2.37
CA ASN A 14 -30.66 14.02 3.42
C ASN A 14 -32.00 14.74 3.64
N THR A 15 -33.10 14.00 3.60
CA THR A 15 -34.44 14.59 3.67
C THR A 15 -34.80 15.11 5.06
N ILE A 16 -34.15 14.62 6.11
CA ILE A 16 -34.35 14.98 7.52
C ILE A 16 -33.56 16.24 7.88
N ASN A 17 -32.23 16.16 7.85
CA ASN A 17 -31.35 17.23 8.34
C ASN A 17 -30.82 18.16 7.24
N LYS A 18 -31.19 17.92 5.98
CA LYS A 18 -30.80 18.69 4.79
C LYS A 18 -29.29 18.68 4.50
N ALA A 19 -28.52 17.79 5.13
CA ALA A 19 -27.10 17.64 4.85
C ALA A 19 -26.87 17.16 3.41
N LEU A 20 -25.84 17.70 2.77
CA LEU A 20 -25.44 17.38 1.41
C LEU A 20 -24.31 16.35 1.38
N GLY A 21 -24.31 15.51 0.35
CA GLY A 21 -23.20 14.62 0.10
C GLY A 21 -23.28 13.94 -1.26
N VAL A 22 -22.28 13.13 -1.55
CA VAL A 22 -22.12 12.43 -2.83
C VAL A 22 -22.22 10.94 -2.58
N VAL A 23 -23.02 10.23 -3.38
CA VAL A 23 -23.15 8.77 -3.29
C VAL A 23 -21.81 8.12 -3.65
N VAL A 24 -21.31 7.21 -2.81
CA VAL A 24 -20.04 6.50 -3.04
C VAL A 24 -20.19 4.98 -3.07
N LYS A 25 -21.32 4.44 -2.60
CA LYS A 25 -21.62 3.01 -2.65
C LYS A 25 -23.14 2.80 -2.58
N ILE A 26 -23.63 1.80 -3.31
CA ILE A 26 -25.03 1.37 -3.29
C ILE A 26 -25.04 -0.12 -2.96
N THR A 27 -25.87 -0.53 -2.00
CA THR A 27 -26.04 -1.94 -1.61
C THR A 27 -27.50 -2.19 -1.27
N GLY A 28 -28.28 -2.60 -2.27
CA GLY A 28 -29.74 -2.64 -2.16
C GLY A 28 -30.29 -1.25 -1.84
N GLU A 29 -31.07 -1.14 -0.78
CA GLU A 29 -31.62 0.14 -0.31
C GLU A 29 -30.65 0.98 0.53
N ASN A 30 -29.47 0.46 0.87
CA ASN A 30 -28.48 1.18 1.66
C ASN A 30 -27.53 1.95 0.74
N ILE A 31 -27.52 3.26 0.92
CA ILE A 31 -26.74 4.23 0.14
C ILE A 31 -25.68 4.83 1.04
N THR A 32 -24.41 4.58 0.74
CA THR A 32 -23.29 5.24 1.41
C THR A 32 -23.00 6.55 0.72
N VAL A 33 -22.96 7.62 1.51
CA VAL A 33 -22.76 8.99 1.08
C VAL A 33 -21.51 9.56 1.75
N GLN A 34 -20.68 10.23 0.97
CA GLN A 34 -19.58 11.05 1.46
C GLN A 34 -20.06 12.50 1.60
N PRO A 35 -20.18 13.05 2.82
CA PRO A 35 -20.42 14.48 3.01
C PRO A 35 -19.18 15.30 2.63
N GLN A 36 -19.35 16.62 2.46
CA GLN A 36 -18.22 17.55 2.26
C GLN A 36 -17.23 17.52 3.43
N THR A 37 -17.75 17.33 4.65
CA THR A 37 -16.98 17.26 5.88
C THR A 37 -17.36 16.00 6.67
N GLY A 38 -16.36 15.32 7.22
CA GLY A 38 -16.55 14.11 8.02
C GLY A 38 -16.47 12.80 7.24
N ASP A 39 -16.78 11.72 7.95
CA ASP A 39 -16.65 10.36 7.45
C ASP A 39 -17.83 9.92 6.60
N ARG A 40 -17.64 8.82 5.86
CA ARG A 40 -18.71 8.20 5.07
C ARG A 40 -19.84 7.71 5.97
N MET A 41 -21.06 7.99 5.57
CA MET A 41 -22.27 7.58 6.30
C MET A 41 -23.17 6.76 5.40
N THR A 42 -23.91 5.80 5.95
CA THR A 42 -24.87 4.99 5.18
C THR A 42 -26.29 5.32 5.60
N PHE A 43 -27.15 5.57 4.62
CA PHE A 43 -28.56 5.89 4.80
C PHE A 43 -29.41 4.90 4.00
N ARG A 44 -30.65 4.65 4.46
CA ARG A 44 -31.67 4.04 3.59
C ARG A 44 -32.04 5.05 2.49
N ALA A 45 -32.29 4.55 1.28
CA ALA A 45 -32.70 5.30 0.10
C ALA A 45 -33.84 6.29 0.37
N GLN A 46 -34.82 5.91 1.20
CA GLN A 46 -35.98 6.75 1.56
C GLN A 46 -35.60 8.06 2.30
N TYR A 47 -34.42 8.12 2.91
CA TYR A 47 -33.93 9.31 3.61
C TYR A 47 -33.08 10.22 2.73
N LEU A 48 -32.96 9.89 1.44
CA LEU A 48 -32.19 10.66 0.48
C LEU A 48 -33.09 11.16 -0.64
N ALA A 49 -32.77 12.33 -1.15
CA ALA A 49 -33.33 12.87 -2.37
C ALA A 49 -32.19 13.39 -3.25
N PRO A 50 -32.37 13.47 -4.58
CA PRO A 50 -31.44 14.20 -5.44
C PRO A 50 -31.26 15.62 -4.93
N ALA A 51 -30.02 16.11 -4.96
CA ALA A 51 -29.72 17.50 -4.69
C ALA A 51 -30.32 18.39 -5.78
N THR A 52 -30.74 19.60 -5.41
CA THR A 52 -31.09 20.65 -6.38
C THR A 52 -29.86 21.07 -7.20
N GLU A 53 -30.04 21.78 -8.31
CA GLU A 53 -28.92 22.23 -9.15
C GLU A 53 -27.89 23.06 -8.37
N ALA A 54 -28.34 23.97 -7.50
CA ALA A 54 -27.46 24.79 -6.67
C ALA A 54 -26.69 23.94 -5.63
N GLU A 55 -27.35 22.98 -5.00
CA GLU A 55 -26.73 22.05 -4.05
C GLU A 55 -25.74 21.10 -4.76
N ALA A 56 -26.08 20.65 -5.97
CA ALA A 56 -25.21 19.84 -6.81
C ALA A 56 -23.95 20.60 -7.24
N ALA A 57 -24.09 21.89 -7.59
CA ALA A 57 -22.96 22.76 -7.91
C ALA A 57 -21.98 22.88 -6.73
N ALA A 58 -22.49 23.01 -5.50
CA ALA A 58 -21.66 23.04 -4.30
C ALA A 58 -20.89 21.72 -4.05
N LEU A 59 -21.41 20.59 -4.53
CA LEU A 59 -20.78 19.27 -4.39
C LEU A 59 -19.79 18.93 -5.50
N GLN A 60 -19.70 19.72 -6.57
CA GLN A 60 -18.81 19.41 -7.70
C GLN A 60 -17.34 19.22 -7.32
N PRO A 61 -16.72 20.06 -6.47
CA PRO A 61 -15.33 19.84 -6.06
C PRO A 61 -15.12 18.48 -5.38
N LEU A 62 -16.10 18.04 -4.58
CA LEU A 62 -16.06 16.73 -3.93
C LEU A 62 -16.22 15.59 -4.95
N ILE A 63 -17.15 15.73 -5.90
CA ILE A 63 -17.36 14.74 -6.97
C ILE A 63 -16.06 14.56 -7.77
N THR A 64 -15.44 15.65 -8.21
CA THR A 64 -14.18 15.62 -8.96
C THR A 64 -13.07 14.92 -8.18
N ARG A 65 -12.91 15.27 -6.89
CA ARG A 65 -11.91 14.61 -6.03
C ARG A 65 -12.17 13.11 -5.91
N LEU A 66 -13.42 12.71 -5.66
CA LEU A 66 -13.78 11.30 -5.48
C LEU A 66 -13.59 10.47 -6.75
N LYS A 67 -13.82 11.05 -7.94
CA LYS A 67 -13.52 10.40 -9.22
C LYS A 67 -12.02 10.22 -9.40
N LEU A 68 -11.23 11.28 -9.15
CA LEU A 68 -9.78 11.21 -9.24
C LEU A 68 -9.17 10.18 -8.26
N ASP A 69 -9.70 10.11 -7.04
CA ASP A 69 -9.26 9.13 -6.04
C ASP A 69 -9.55 7.69 -6.49
N GLU A 70 -10.68 7.44 -7.14
CA GLU A 70 -11.03 6.11 -7.67
C GLU A 70 -10.16 5.76 -8.89
N GLU A 71 -9.96 6.69 -9.83
CA GLU A 71 -9.03 6.50 -10.95
C GLU A 71 -7.61 6.18 -10.47
N ASN A 72 -7.11 6.90 -9.46
CA ASN A 72 -5.83 6.63 -8.83
C ASN A 72 -5.78 5.25 -8.17
N ARG A 73 -6.89 4.82 -7.55
CA ARG A 73 -6.99 3.48 -6.95
C ARG A 73 -6.98 2.39 -8.01
N GLU A 74 -7.74 2.53 -9.08
CA GLU A 74 -7.76 1.57 -10.19
C GLU A 74 -6.39 1.49 -10.87
N ARG A 75 -5.76 2.64 -11.14
CA ARG A 75 -4.38 2.67 -11.64
C ARG A 75 -3.41 1.96 -10.69
N ALA A 76 -3.54 2.17 -9.39
CA ALA A 76 -2.72 1.48 -8.39
C ALA A 76 -2.97 -0.04 -8.38
N LYS A 77 -4.19 -0.51 -8.62
CA LYS A 77 -4.49 -1.94 -8.77
C LYS A 77 -3.80 -2.53 -10.01
N VAL A 78 -3.91 -1.85 -11.15
CA VAL A 78 -3.26 -2.26 -12.41
C VAL A 78 -1.74 -2.34 -12.24
N ILE A 79 -1.12 -1.30 -11.68
CA ILE A 79 0.32 -1.27 -11.40
C ILE A 79 0.71 -2.43 -10.47
N LYS A 80 -0.07 -2.74 -9.43
CA LYS A 80 0.24 -3.84 -8.51
C LYS A 80 0.22 -5.24 -9.14
N THR A 81 -0.45 -5.41 -10.28
CA THR A 81 -0.58 -6.71 -10.96
C THR A 81 0.32 -6.86 -12.18
N ASP A 82 0.88 -5.77 -12.71
CA ASP A 82 1.77 -5.79 -13.88
C ASP A 82 3.24 -5.70 -13.44
N PRO A 83 4.04 -6.77 -13.57
CA PRO A 83 5.44 -6.77 -13.16
C PRO A 83 6.30 -5.70 -13.86
N ALA A 84 5.99 -5.33 -15.10
CA ALA A 84 6.75 -4.32 -15.83
C ALA A 84 6.50 -2.92 -15.25
N LEU A 85 5.25 -2.59 -14.94
CA LEU A 85 4.90 -1.32 -14.30
C LEU A 85 5.47 -1.21 -12.88
N ILE A 86 5.50 -2.31 -12.13
CA ILE A 86 6.15 -2.34 -10.80
C ILE A 86 7.63 -1.97 -10.91
N ARG A 87 8.35 -2.55 -11.89
CA ARG A 87 9.76 -2.23 -12.13
C ARG A 87 9.94 -0.77 -12.56
N GLU A 88 9.06 -0.24 -13.41
CA GLU A 88 9.11 1.16 -13.81
C GLU A 88 8.95 2.11 -12.61
N GLU A 89 7.98 1.84 -11.72
CA GLU A 89 7.78 2.63 -10.51
C GLU A 89 8.96 2.50 -9.53
N PHE A 90 9.57 1.32 -9.43
CA PHE A 90 10.81 1.14 -8.67
C PHE A 90 11.95 2.01 -9.22
N GLU A 91 12.15 2.05 -10.54
CA GLU A 91 13.19 2.89 -11.14
C GLU A 91 12.92 4.38 -10.94
N LYS A 92 11.65 4.82 -10.99
CA LYS A 92 11.29 6.20 -10.64
C LYS A 92 11.64 6.52 -9.19
N PHE A 93 11.35 5.61 -8.28
CA PHE A 93 11.69 5.75 -6.86
C PHE A 93 13.21 5.88 -6.64
N VAL A 94 14.02 5.02 -7.28
CA VAL A 94 15.49 5.10 -7.20
C VAL A 94 16.02 6.41 -7.79
N LYS A 95 15.49 6.84 -8.95
CA LYS A 95 15.85 8.14 -9.56
C LYS A 95 15.53 9.31 -8.65
N HIS A 96 14.41 9.26 -7.93
CA HIS A 96 14.04 10.30 -6.96
C HIS A 96 15.05 10.39 -5.81
N ILE A 97 15.50 9.25 -5.29
CA ILE A 97 16.57 9.22 -4.26
C ILE A 97 17.87 9.79 -4.85
N ALA A 98 18.25 9.34 -6.04
CA ALA A 98 19.51 9.70 -6.68
C ALA A 98 19.65 11.20 -6.94
N ALA A 99 18.54 11.89 -7.21
CA ALA A 99 18.52 13.34 -7.42
C ALA A 99 19.04 14.15 -6.22
N ARG A 100 18.95 13.61 -4.99
CA ARG A 100 19.43 14.26 -3.76
C ARG A 100 20.61 13.54 -3.11
N TYR A 101 20.65 12.21 -3.22
CA TYR A 101 21.62 11.34 -2.55
C TYR A 101 22.11 10.24 -3.49
N PRO A 102 22.95 10.56 -4.49
CA PRO A 102 23.35 9.62 -5.55
C PRO A 102 24.05 8.37 -5.00
N LYS A 103 25.01 8.52 -4.08
CA LYS A 103 25.70 7.39 -3.43
C LYS A 103 24.72 6.49 -2.68
N SER A 104 23.75 7.08 -1.98
CA SER A 104 22.77 6.29 -1.23
C SER A 104 21.81 5.54 -2.15
N ALA A 105 21.49 6.10 -3.33
CA ALA A 105 20.67 5.43 -4.34
C ALA A 105 21.40 4.21 -4.95
N GLU A 106 22.71 4.32 -5.17
CA GLU A 106 23.56 3.21 -5.61
C GLU A 106 23.59 2.10 -4.54
N THR A 107 23.95 2.44 -3.29
CA THR A 107 23.94 1.46 -2.19
C THR A 107 22.57 0.81 -2.00
N PHE A 108 21.50 1.59 -2.20
CA PHE A 108 20.14 1.07 -2.15
C PHE A 108 19.88 0.03 -3.24
N ARG A 109 20.29 0.31 -4.48
CA ARG A 109 20.12 -0.62 -5.60
C ARG A 109 20.93 -1.91 -5.39
N ASP A 110 22.16 -1.80 -4.90
CA ASP A 110 22.97 -2.97 -4.54
C ASP A 110 22.29 -3.84 -3.49
N PHE A 111 21.84 -3.21 -2.40
CA PHE A 111 21.16 -3.92 -1.33
C PHE A 111 19.86 -4.56 -1.82
N TRP A 112 19.10 -3.84 -2.67
CA TRP A 112 17.90 -4.39 -3.30
C TRP A 112 18.21 -5.64 -4.12
N ALA A 113 19.29 -5.63 -4.92
CA ALA A 113 19.72 -6.79 -5.68
C ALA A 113 20.09 -7.98 -4.77
N GLU A 114 20.79 -7.73 -3.66
CA GLU A 114 21.09 -8.75 -2.65
C GLU A 114 19.81 -9.35 -2.04
N LEU A 115 18.80 -8.52 -1.76
CA LEU A 115 17.50 -8.95 -1.27
C LEU A 115 16.73 -9.79 -2.31
N MET A 116 16.75 -9.38 -3.58
CA MET A 116 16.10 -10.11 -4.67
C MET A 116 16.77 -11.45 -4.95
N ALA A 117 18.09 -11.53 -4.83
CA ALA A 117 18.81 -12.79 -4.92
C ALA A 117 18.44 -13.76 -3.78
N ALA A 118 18.07 -13.24 -2.60
CA ALA A 118 17.64 -14.04 -1.45
C ALA A 118 16.15 -14.44 -1.50
N ALA A 119 15.29 -13.52 -1.94
CA ALA A 119 13.83 -13.67 -1.90
C ALA A 119 13.21 -14.20 -3.22
N GLY A 120 13.97 -14.14 -4.32
CA GLY A 120 13.47 -14.30 -5.68
C GLY A 120 12.91 -12.97 -6.23
N ASP A 121 13.24 -12.67 -7.49
CA ASP A 121 12.78 -11.46 -8.18
C ASP A 121 11.47 -11.70 -8.96
N ALA A 122 10.35 -11.73 -8.24
CA ALA A 122 9.02 -11.86 -8.80
C ALA A 122 8.14 -10.65 -8.41
N PRO A 123 8.21 -9.53 -9.17
CA PRO A 123 7.40 -8.35 -8.90
C PRO A 123 5.91 -8.68 -8.94
N GLY A 124 5.15 -8.18 -7.97
CA GLY A 124 3.74 -8.53 -7.78
C GLY A 124 3.53 -9.76 -6.89
N GLN A 125 4.56 -10.59 -6.66
CA GLN A 125 4.48 -11.78 -5.80
C GLN A 125 5.40 -11.68 -4.58
N THR A 126 6.73 -11.67 -4.77
CA THR A 126 7.73 -11.61 -3.69
C THR A 126 8.03 -10.17 -3.26
N TRP A 127 7.68 -9.20 -4.10
CA TRP A 127 7.79 -7.78 -3.76
C TRP A 127 6.80 -6.93 -4.57
N GLU A 128 6.56 -5.70 -4.15
CA GLU A 128 5.79 -4.71 -4.91
C GLU A 128 6.18 -3.27 -4.55
N MET A 129 5.64 -2.30 -5.29
CA MET A 129 5.71 -0.89 -4.94
C MET A 129 4.45 -0.45 -4.19
N LYS A 130 4.63 0.13 -2.99
CA LYS A 130 3.54 0.85 -2.32
C LYS A 130 3.26 2.15 -3.10
N PRO A 131 1.98 2.49 -3.36
CA PRO A 131 1.63 3.63 -4.17
C PRO A 131 2.07 4.94 -3.50
N ASN A 132 2.31 5.97 -4.31
CA ASN A 132 2.73 7.30 -3.83
C ASN A 132 1.74 7.97 -2.86
N THR A 133 0.48 7.53 -2.85
CA THR A 133 -0.57 7.98 -1.93
C THR A 133 -0.54 7.29 -0.57
N ALA A 134 0.28 6.24 -0.40
CA ALA A 134 0.45 5.58 0.89
C ALA A 134 1.25 6.47 1.85
N LYS A 135 1.01 6.31 3.16
CA LYS A 135 1.78 7.00 4.23
C LYS A 135 3.30 6.83 4.06
N ASN A 136 3.70 5.66 3.56
CA ASN A 136 5.08 5.21 3.43
C ASN A 136 5.25 4.57 2.04
N PRO A 137 5.42 5.37 0.96
CA PRO A 137 5.60 4.87 -0.39
C PRO A 137 7.00 4.28 -0.57
N GLY A 138 7.14 3.33 -1.51
CA GLY A 138 8.40 2.64 -1.78
C GLY A 138 8.27 1.14 -1.92
N PRO A 139 9.37 0.45 -2.22
CA PRO A 139 9.37 -1.00 -2.41
C PRO A 139 9.17 -1.74 -1.09
N VAL A 140 8.45 -2.86 -1.17
CA VAL A 140 8.17 -3.74 -0.04
C VAL A 140 8.36 -5.19 -0.47
N LEU A 141 9.12 -5.95 0.31
CA LEU A 141 9.19 -7.41 0.19
C LEU A 141 7.99 -8.05 0.90
N LYS A 142 7.51 -9.14 0.30
CA LYS A 142 6.38 -9.94 0.75
C LYS A 142 6.82 -11.35 1.09
N ILE A 143 6.40 -11.85 2.23
CA ILE A 143 6.62 -13.23 2.64
C ILE A 143 5.32 -14.02 2.54
N TYR A 144 5.41 -15.31 2.20
CA TYR A 144 4.27 -16.21 2.28
C TYR A 144 4.01 -16.62 3.72
N ASN A 145 2.83 -16.31 4.24
CA ASN A 145 2.42 -16.71 5.58
C ASN A 145 1.64 -18.03 5.48
N HIS A 146 2.24 -19.12 5.95
CA HIS A 146 1.65 -20.46 5.90
C HIS A 146 0.35 -20.62 6.71
N ALA A 147 0.19 -19.85 7.80
CA ALA A 147 -1.03 -19.92 8.61
C ALA A 147 -2.25 -19.29 7.90
N THR A 148 -2.02 -18.24 7.11
CA THR A 148 -3.09 -17.52 6.39
C THR A 148 -3.16 -17.84 4.90
N GLN A 149 -2.18 -18.59 4.39
CA GLN A 149 -1.97 -18.91 2.97
C GLN A 149 -1.92 -17.68 2.05
N LYS A 150 -1.41 -16.56 2.57
CA LYS A 150 -1.35 -15.27 1.86
C LYS A 150 0.06 -14.70 1.86
N TRP A 151 0.38 -13.99 0.79
CA TRP A 151 1.55 -13.11 0.75
C TRP A 151 1.28 -11.85 1.58
N VAL A 152 2.15 -11.55 2.53
CA VAL A 152 2.02 -10.41 3.44
C VAL A 152 3.28 -9.56 3.42
N TYR A 153 3.13 -8.25 3.63
CA TYR A 153 4.29 -7.33 3.66
C TYR A 153 5.19 -7.62 4.86
N CYS A 154 6.43 -8.01 4.58
CA CYS A 154 7.42 -8.38 5.58
C CYS A 154 8.40 -7.24 5.87
N LEU A 155 8.94 -6.63 4.81
CA LEU A 155 10.03 -5.66 4.89
C LEU A 155 9.74 -4.50 3.95
N SER A 156 9.63 -3.28 4.48
CA SER A 156 9.41 -2.06 3.70
C SER A 156 10.67 -1.22 3.66
N LEU A 157 11.04 -0.74 2.47
CA LEU A 157 12.10 0.25 2.31
C LEU A 157 11.47 1.62 2.11
N LEU A 158 11.90 2.57 2.95
CA LEU A 158 11.32 3.92 3.01
C LEU A 158 12.34 4.94 2.52
N ALA A 159 11.92 5.86 1.65
CA ALA A 159 12.70 7.04 1.30
C ALA A 159 12.10 8.29 1.98
N GLY A 160 12.85 8.88 2.92
CA GLY A 160 12.47 10.09 3.65
C GLY A 160 13.71 10.78 4.25
N TRP A 161 13.59 11.38 5.44
CA TRP A 161 14.72 11.93 6.19
C TRP A 161 15.82 10.90 6.50
N GLY A 162 15.48 9.61 6.43
CA GLY A 162 16.42 8.51 6.32
C GLY A 162 15.92 7.55 5.24
N LEU A 163 16.84 6.88 4.56
CA LEU A 163 16.54 5.68 3.80
C LEU A 163 16.45 4.53 4.80
N ARG A 164 15.26 4.01 5.10
CA ARG A 164 15.04 3.12 6.26
C ARG A 164 14.51 1.77 5.84
N MET A 165 14.69 0.76 6.69
CA MET A 165 14.10 -0.56 6.53
C MET A 165 13.19 -0.88 7.72
N GLU A 166 11.91 -1.07 7.47
CA GLU A 166 10.95 -1.49 8.49
C GLU A 166 10.62 -2.95 8.31
N ILE A 167 10.75 -3.76 9.37
CA ILE A 167 10.40 -5.18 9.36
C ILE A 167 9.25 -5.42 10.33
N LYS A 168 8.24 -6.12 9.86
CA LYS A 168 7.11 -6.54 10.69
C LYS A 168 7.38 -7.92 11.27
N LYS A 169 8.06 -7.97 12.43
CA LYS A 169 8.50 -9.24 13.04
C LYS A 169 7.34 -10.22 13.30
N GLU A 170 6.12 -9.71 13.51
CA GLU A 170 4.90 -10.52 13.68
C GLU A 170 4.49 -11.36 12.46
N PHE A 171 5.07 -11.09 11.29
CA PHE A 171 4.84 -11.86 10.07
C PHE A 171 6.00 -12.77 9.69
N LEU A 172 7.04 -12.82 10.52
CA LEU A 172 8.13 -13.77 10.35
C LEU A 172 7.67 -15.17 10.73
N PRO A 173 8.29 -16.22 10.14
CA PRO A 173 8.09 -17.58 10.62
C PRO A 173 8.46 -17.69 12.11
N PRO A 174 7.76 -18.53 12.89
CA PRO A 174 8.02 -18.66 14.33
C PRO A 174 9.48 -18.98 14.63
N GLY A 175 10.08 -18.27 15.60
CA GLY A 175 11.47 -18.45 16.03
C GLY A 175 12.50 -17.68 15.21
N MET A 176 12.07 -16.85 14.24
CA MET A 176 12.93 -16.01 13.41
C MET A 176 13.00 -14.55 13.85
N GLU A 177 12.28 -14.17 14.90
CA GLU A 177 12.19 -12.79 15.39
C GLU A 177 13.56 -12.23 15.83
N ASN A 178 14.45 -13.11 16.27
CA ASN A 178 15.80 -12.83 16.75
C ASN A 178 16.86 -12.83 15.63
N LEU A 179 16.49 -13.17 14.38
CA LEU A 179 17.46 -13.19 13.28
C LEU A 179 18.01 -11.79 12.99
N PHE A 180 17.17 -10.76 13.11
CA PHE A 180 17.59 -9.41 12.83
C PHE A 180 18.45 -8.85 13.96
N PRO A 181 19.62 -8.24 13.64
CA PRO A 181 20.63 -7.85 14.63
C PRO A 181 20.22 -6.70 15.56
N ILE A 182 19.02 -6.15 15.40
CA ILE A 182 18.50 -5.02 16.18
C ILE A 182 17.13 -5.40 16.75
N ASP A 183 17.00 -5.28 18.07
CA ASP A 183 15.76 -5.58 18.78
C ASP A 183 14.77 -4.41 18.77
N HIS A 184 15.24 -3.16 18.80
CA HIS A 184 14.42 -1.94 18.82
C HIS A 184 15.11 -0.76 18.10
N ALA A 185 14.36 0.08 17.37
CA ALA A 185 14.83 1.38 16.88
C ALA A 185 14.01 2.55 17.48
N MET A 186 14.68 3.71 17.63
CA MET A 186 14.31 4.84 18.50
C MET A 186 13.07 5.66 18.11
N PHE A 187 12.28 5.32 17.08
CA PHE A 187 11.11 6.12 16.71
C PHE A 187 9.87 5.30 16.31
N GLY A 188 8.88 5.29 17.20
CA GLY A 188 7.44 5.24 16.88
C GLY A 188 6.79 3.87 16.65
N ALA A 189 7.53 2.85 16.26
CA ALA A 189 7.04 1.47 16.20
C ALA A 189 8.20 0.54 16.49
N GLY A 190 8.24 -0.05 17.68
CA GLY A 190 9.41 -0.69 18.31
C GLY A 190 10.00 -1.94 17.65
N ARG A 191 9.99 -2.04 16.31
CA ARG A 191 10.53 -3.17 15.51
C ARG A 191 11.12 -2.75 14.14
N ALA A 192 11.52 -1.48 13.96
CA ALA A 192 12.16 -1.03 12.72
C ALA A 192 13.70 -1.10 12.81
N VAL A 193 14.38 -1.09 11.66
CA VAL A 193 15.85 -0.92 11.58
C VAL A 193 16.17 0.34 10.78
N GLU A 194 16.89 1.28 11.38
CA GLU A 194 17.40 2.44 10.65
C GLU A 194 18.77 2.11 10.06
N LEU A 195 18.87 2.18 8.73
CA LEU A 195 20.11 1.97 7.99
C LEU A 195 20.52 3.29 7.35
N VAL A 196 21.79 3.66 7.45
CA VAL A 196 22.29 4.84 6.74
C VAL A 196 23.02 4.37 5.49
N TYR A 197 22.34 4.41 4.35
CA TYR A 197 22.85 3.87 3.07
C TYR A 197 24.16 4.52 2.59
N ARG A 198 24.46 5.76 3.01
CA ARG A 198 25.74 6.42 2.69
C ARG A 198 26.96 5.60 3.17
N ASP A 199 26.80 4.89 4.28
CA ASP A 199 27.86 4.19 5.03
C ASP A 199 27.55 2.69 5.22
N PHE A 200 26.67 2.14 4.38
CA PHE A 200 26.18 0.77 4.41
C PHE A 200 26.99 -0.12 3.46
N THR A 201 28.22 -0.45 3.88
CA THR A 201 29.17 -1.26 3.13
C THR A 201 28.70 -2.71 2.97
N PRO A 202 29.22 -3.48 1.99
CA PRO A 202 28.83 -4.89 1.78
C PRO A 202 28.85 -5.73 3.07
N GLU A 203 29.85 -5.53 3.93
CA GLU A 203 30.01 -6.25 5.20
C GLU A 203 28.88 -5.94 6.18
N LYS A 204 28.37 -4.69 6.16
CA LYS A 204 27.21 -4.28 6.97
C LYS A 204 25.89 -4.72 6.36
N ARG A 205 25.79 -4.83 5.03
CA ARG A 205 24.60 -5.30 4.31
C ARG A 205 24.35 -6.79 4.49
N LYS A 206 25.43 -7.57 4.45
CA LYS A 206 25.43 -9.03 4.47
C LYS A 206 24.55 -9.65 5.57
N PRO A 207 24.63 -9.25 6.86
CA PRO A 207 23.78 -9.83 7.90
C PRO A 207 22.28 -9.71 7.60
N TYR A 208 21.83 -8.60 7.02
CA TYR A 208 20.42 -8.40 6.69
C TYR A 208 19.98 -9.24 5.49
N ALA A 209 20.81 -9.34 4.47
CA ALA A 209 20.57 -10.23 3.34
C ALA A 209 20.56 -11.71 3.77
N ASP A 210 21.44 -12.09 4.70
CA ASP A 210 21.51 -13.43 5.27
C ASP A 210 20.24 -13.77 6.09
N CYS A 211 19.70 -12.82 6.87
CA CYS A 211 18.41 -12.97 7.54
C CYS A 211 17.27 -13.24 6.54
N VAL A 212 17.19 -12.43 5.48
CA VAL A 212 16.16 -12.58 4.44
C VAL A 212 16.29 -13.93 3.75
N ARG A 213 17.51 -14.39 3.46
CA ARG A 213 17.74 -15.71 2.88
C ARG A 213 17.23 -16.82 3.78
N GLU A 214 17.51 -16.75 5.08
CA GLU A 214 17.03 -17.76 6.03
C GLU A 214 15.50 -17.76 6.14
N ILE A 215 14.90 -16.57 6.19
CA ILE A 215 13.44 -16.41 6.23
C ILE A 215 12.78 -17.03 5.01
N TYR A 216 13.26 -16.70 3.80
CA TYR A 216 12.67 -17.21 2.56
C TYR A 216 12.93 -18.70 2.35
N ALA A 217 14.04 -19.24 2.86
CA ALA A 217 14.28 -20.69 2.86
C ALA A 217 13.22 -21.47 3.66
N LYS A 218 12.64 -20.87 4.72
CA LYS A 218 11.57 -21.50 5.53
C LYS A 218 10.15 -21.10 5.12
N ALA A 219 10.00 -20.04 4.32
CA ALA A 219 8.72 -19.50 3.89
C ALA A 219 8.38 -19.81 2.42
N VAL A 220 9.06 -20.80 1.81
CA VAL A 220 8.77 -21.24 0.44
C VAL A 220 7.31 -21.73 0.38
N PRO A 221 6.45 -21.14 -0.45
CA PRO A 221 5.09 -21.63 -0.62
C PRO A 221 5.13 -23.08 -1.14
N PRO A 222 4.25 -23.97 -0.66
CA PRO A 222 4.15 -25.31 -1.22
C PRO A 222 3.87 -25.24 -2.73
N PRO A 223 4.37 -26.19 -3.54
CA PRO A 223 4.06 -26.24 -4.96
C PRO A 223 2.55 -26.20 -5.16
N ALA A 224 2.09 -25.47 -6.18
CA ALA A 224 0.68 -25.45 -6.52
C ALA A 224 0.22 -26.90 -6.73
N PRO A 225 -0.97 -27.30 -6.23
CA PRO A 225 -1.50 -28.62 -6.54
C PRO A 225 -1.56 -28.76 -8.06
N GLU A 226 -0.89 -29.79 -8.59
CA GLU A 226 -1.03 -30.16 -9.99
C GLU A 226 -2.51 -30.44 -10.21
N ASN A 227 -3.16 -29.61 -11.02
CA ASN A 227 -4.54 -29.88 -11.41
C ASN A 227 -4.54 -31.23 -12.12
N PRO A 228 -5.34 -32.22 -11.67
CA PRO A 228 -5.48 -33.49 -12.36
C PRO A 228 -6.09 -33.33 -13.76
#